data_AF-A0AAN7Z0B9-F1
#
_entry.id   AF-A0AAN7Z0B9-F1
#
_cell.length_a   1.000
_cell.length_b   1.000
_cell.length_c   1.000
_cell.angle_alpha   90.00
_cell.angle_beta   90.00
_cell.angle_gamma   90.00
#
_symmetry.space_group_name_H-M   'P 1'
#
loop_
_entity.id
_entity.type
_entity.pdbx_description
1 polymer ?
#
loop_
_entity_poly.entity_id
_entity_poly.type
_entity_poly.pdbx_seq_one_letter_code
_entity_poly.pdbx_strand_id
1 'polypeptide(L)'
;MHHIRRDTRVADALRATGYDIKLVVLTEVLMHLFKTATPLVIKGRADGEDLWDILPHVQREIDWASKVPKATFFEMFVCLIEARCEWEKNPEYPYYRYELYNPAVLELIAFRESVGDCGTIGESWIVTDAVFFNELAGGLDIDEDEDEDIAMDGSDYQKKCEYYHIENRDCHRKDENSCDDDESLQDENQDPTVAVVIPPMAQMKID
;
A
#
# COMPACT_ATOMS: atom_id res chain seq x y z
N MET A 1 -14.08 -6.55 -19.85
CA MET A 1 -14.64 -7.89 -19.53
C MET A 1 -13.72 -8.73 -18.63
N HIS A 2 -12.46 -8.33 -18.43
CA HIS A 2 -11.45 -9.03 -17.62
C HIS A 2 -11.75 -9.08 -16.11
N HIS A 3 -12.34 -8.03 -15.53
CA HIS A 3 -12.65 -7.98 -14.08
C HIS A 3 -13.61 -9.08 -13.61
N ILE A 4 -14.62 -9.42 -14.42
CA ILE A 4 -15.61 -10.46 -14.07
C ILE A 4 -14.95 -11.86 -14.00
N ARG A 5 -14.00 -12.14 -14.90
CA ARG A 5 -13.24 -13.40 -14.90
C ARG A 5 -12.34 -13.50 -13.67
N ARG A 6 -11.73 -12.39 -13.27
CA ARG A 6 -10.81 -12.30 -12.13
C ARG A 6 -11.53 -12.49 -10.79
N ASP A 7 -12.66 -11.82 -10.60
CA ASP A 7 -13.50 -11.96 -9.41
C ASP A 7 -14.05 -13.38 -9.23
N THR A 8 -14.41 -14.03 -10.34
CA THR A 8 -14.89 -15.42 -10.33
C THR A 8 -13.78 -16.37 -9.88
N ARG A 9 -12.53 -16.20 -10.35
CA ARG A 9 -11.38 -17.01 -9.91
C ARG A 9 -11.09 -16.88 -8.42
N VAL A 10 -11.16 -15.66 -7.89
CA VAL A 10 -10.97 -15.40 -6.45
C VAL A 10 -12.08 -16.07 -5.64
N ALA A 11 -13.34 -15.90 -6.05
CA ALA A 11 -14.48 -16.52 -5.37
C ALA A 11 -14.39 -18.05 -5.40
N ASP A 12 -13.99 -18.64 -6.54
CA ASP A 12 -13.87 -20.08 -6.69
C ASP A 12 -12.69 -20.65 -5.89
N ALA A 13 -11.55 -19.96 -5.83
CA ALA A 13 -10.42 -20.34 -4.99
C ALA A 13 -10.80 -20.34 -3.49
N LEU A 14 -11.53 -19.32 -3.04
CA LEU A 14 -12.03 -19.26 -1.66
C LEU A 14 -13.02 -20.39 -1.36
N ARG A 15 -13.95 -20.69 -2.27
CA ARG A 15 -14.87 -21.85 -2.12
C ARG A 15 -14.11 -23.18 -2.07
N ALA A 16 -13.09 -23.35 -2.92
CA ALA A 16 -12.28 -24.57 -2.99
C ALA A 16 -11.53 -24.86 -1.68
N THR A 17 -11.25 -23.83 -0.87
CA THR A 17 -10.62 -23.98 0.46
C THR A 17 -11.60 -24.36 1.58
N GLY A 18 -12.89 -24.53 1.27
CA GLY A 18 -13.92 -25.03 2.20
C GLY A 18 -14.68 -23.94 2.95
N TYR A 19 -14.54 -22.67 2.57
CA TYR A 19 -15.30 -21.57 3.17
C TYR A 19 -16.67 -21.43 2.50
N ASP A 20 -17.74 -21.51 3.31
CA ASP A 20 -19.07 -21.03 2.91
C ASP A 20 -19.05 -19.50 2.92
N ILE A 21 -19.00 -18.88 1.73
CA ILE A 21 -18.72 -17.45 1.58
C ILE A 21 -19.95 -16.62 1.97
N LYS A 22 -20.14 -16.45 3.27
CA LYS A 22 -21.00 -15.40 3.83
C LYS A 22 -20.22 -14.09 3.87
N LEU A 23 -20.89 -12.98 3.59
CA LEU A 23 -20.27 -11.65 3.53
C LEU A 23 -19.48 -11.29 4.80
N VAL A 24 -19.97 -11.72 5.97
CA VAL A 24 -19.31 -11.52 7.27
C VAL A 24 -17.96 -12.25 7.32
N VAL A 25 -17.93 -13.51 6.90
CA VAL A 25 -16.72 -14.34 6.87
C VAL A 25 -15.70 -13.77 5.89
N LEU A 26 -16.16 -13.31 4.71
CA LEU A 26 -15.29 -12.66 3.73
C LEU A 26 -14.67 -11.37 4.29
N THR A 27 -15.46 -10.57 5.02
CA THR A 27 -14.99 -9.34 5.66
C THR A 27 -13.87 -9.65 6.66
N GLU A 28 -14.08 -10.63 7.57
CA GLU A 28 -13.08 -11.03 8.55
C GLU A 28 -11.80 -11.56 7.90
N VAL A 29 -11.93 -12.38 6.86
CA VAL A 29 -10.81 -12.93 6.09
C VAL A 29 -9.96 -11.83 5.46
N LEU A 30 -10.59 -10.84 4.83
CA LEU A 30 -9.88 -9.73 4.19
C LEU A 30 -9.25 -8.78 5.22
N MET A 31 -9.94 -8.51 6.33
CA MET A 31 -9.34 -7.74 7.43
C MET A 31 -8.07 -8.43 7.96
N HIS A 32 -8.14 -9.74 8.20
CA HIS A 32 -6.99 -10.49 8.68
C HIS A 32 -5.84 -10.49 7.66
N LEU A 33 -6.14 -10.63 6.36
CA LEU A 33 -5.16 -10.54 5.29
C LEU A 33 -4.36 -9.23 5.36
N PHE A 34 -5.03 -8.08 5.39
CA PHE A 34 -4.33 -6.79 5.39
C PHE A 34 -3.59 -6.52 6.70
N LYS A 35 -4.13 -6.94 7.86
CA LYS A 35 -3.41 -6.85 9.14
C LYS A 35 -2.12 -7.64 9.15
N THR A 36 -2.14 -8.85 8.60
CA THR A 36 -0.95 -9.71 8.50
C THR A 36 0.01 -9.20 7.44
N ALA A 37 -0.50 -8.71 6.31
CA ALA A 37 0.31 -8.20 5.21
C ALA A 37 1.09 -6.93 5.59
N THR A 38 0.47 -5.97 6.29
CA THR A 38 1.08 -4.66 6.60
C THR A 38 2.51 -4.75 7.14
N PRO A 39 2.79 -5.41 8.28
CA PRO A 39 4.15 -5.43 8.84
C PRO A 39 5.14 -6.17 7.94
N LEU A 40 4.69 -7.20 7.21
CA LEU A 40 5.55 -7.99 6.33
C LEU A 40 5.93 -7.22 5.07
N VAL A 41 4.99 -6.51 4.47
CA VAL A 41 5.23 -5.68 3.28
C VAL A 41 6.11 -4.48 3.62
N ILE A 42 5.88 -3.81 4.76
CA ILE A 42 6.75 -2.73 5.22
C ILE A 42 8.19 -3.23 5.38
N LYS A 43 8.36 -4.38 6.05
CA LYS A 43 9.67 -4.95 6.30
C LYS A 43 10.36 -5.38 4.99
N GLY A 44 9.71 -6.21 4.18
CA GLY A 44 10.30 -6.71 2.94
C GLY A 44 10.67 -5.57 1.98
N ARG A 45 9.83 -4.54 1.88
CA ARG A 45 10.14 -3.34 1.10
C ARG A 45 11.36 -2.58 1.64
N ALA A 46 11.48 -2.46 2.97
CA ALA A 46 12.66 -1.85 3.59
C ALA A 46 13.94 -2.68 3.37
N ASP A 47 13.79 -4.00 3.23
CA ASP A 47 14.87 -4.94 2.90
C ASP A 47 15.20 -4.97 1.38
N GLY A 48 14.43 -4.23 0.55
CA GLY A 48 14.63 -4.12 -0.89
C GLY A 48 14.02 -5.27 -1.70
N GLU A 49 13.14 -6.07 -1.09
CA GLU A 49 12.38 -7.12 -1.76
C GLU A 49 11.28 -6.51 -2.64
N ASP A 50 10.98 -7.19 -3.75
CA ASP A 50 9.83 -6.87 -4.59
C ASP A 50 8.54 -7.53 -4.06
N LEU A 51 7.38 -7.15 -4.62
CA LEU A 51 6.10 -7.68 -4.16
C LEU A 51 5.99 -9.20 -4.35
N TRP A 52 6.63 -9.74 -5.38
CA TRP A 52 6.61 -11.18 -5.70
C TRP A 52 7.35 -12.02 -4.67
N ASP A 53 8.44 -11.51 -4.11
CA ASP A 53 9.20 -12.14 -3.04
C ASP A 53 8.50 -12.00 -1.68
N ILE A 54 7.88 -10.85 -1.43
CA ILE A 54 7.20 -10.53 -0.17
C ILE A 54 5.93 -11.36 0.03
N LEU A 55 5.05 -11.43 -0.97
CA LEU A 55 3.72 -12.04 -0.81
C LEU A 55 3.72 -13.53 -0.41
N PRO A 56 4.68 -14.38 -0.83
CA PRO A 56 4.85 -15.72 -0.29
C PRO A 56 5.08 -15.76 1.22
N HIS A 57 5.66 -14.74 1.84
CA HIS A 57 5.77 -14.65 3.30
C HIS A 57 4.40 -14.36 3.93
N VAL A 58 3.66 -13.37 3.40
CA VAL A 58 2.29 -13.06 3.84
C VAL A 58 1.39 -14.29 3.73
N GLN A 59 1.48 -15.00 2.60
CA GLN A 59 0.66 -16.18 2.31
C GLN A 59 0.87 -17.30 3.34
N ARG A 60 2.10 -17.51 3.82
CA ARG A 60 2.42 -18.57 4.80
C ARG A 60 1.84 -18.28 6.18
N GLU A 61 1.67 -17.01 6.53
CA GLU A 61 1.12 -16.58 7.83
C GLU A 61 -0.42 -16.65 7.88
N ILE A 62 -1.07 -17.02 6.78
CA ILE A 62 -2.53 -17.02 6.68
C ILE A 62 -3.02 -18.42 6.28
N ASP A 63 -3.77 -19.07 7.18
CA ASP A 63 -4.18 -20.48 7.06
C ASP A 63 -4.85 -20.84 5.72
N TRP A 64 -5.78 -20.01 5.24
CA TRP A 64 -6.46 -20.27 3.96
C TRP A 64 -5.58 -19.92 2.76
N ALA A 65 -4.75 -18.88 2.88
CA ALA A 65 -3.88 -18.43 1.81
C ALA A 65 -2.78 -19.45 1.53
N SER A 66 -2.27 -20.11 2.57
CA SER A 66 -1.28 -21.19 2.44
C SER A 66 -1.74 -22.38 1.57
N LYS A 67 -3.06 -22.52 1.37
CA LYS A 67 -3.68 -23.60 0.60
C LYS A 67 -3.92 -23.26 -0.86
N VAL A 68 -3.81 -21.98 -1.25
CA VAL A 68 -3.98 -21.56 -2.65
C VAL A 68 -2.64 -21.50 -3.38
N PRO A 69 -2.61 -21.65 -4.72
CA PRO A 69 -1.39 -21.43 -5.49
C PRO A 69 -0.85 -20.01 -5.29
N LYS A 70 0.48 -19.85 -5.25
CA LYS A 70 1.15 -18.54 -5.08
C LYS A 70 0.68 -17.50 -6.09
N ALA A 71 0.60 -17.87 -7.36
CA ALA A 71 0.13 -17.00 -8.43
C ALA A 71 -1.32 -16.53 -8.19
N THR A 72 -2.20 -17.41 -7.73
CA THR A 72 -3.58 -17.06 -7.38
C THR A 72 -3.65 -16.10 -6.20
N PHE A 73 -2.82 -16.32 -5.17
CA PHE A 73 -2.75 -15.40 -4.04
C PHE A 73 -2.23 -14.02 -4.46
N PHE A 74 -1.16 -13.99 -5.25
CA PHE A 74 -0.61 -12.77 -5.83
C PHE A 74 -1.67 -12.01 -6.63
N GLU A 75 -2.31 -12.67 -7.59
CA GLU A 75 -3.34 -12.08 -8.45
C GLU A 75 -4.47 -11.49 -7.60
N MET A 76 -5.01 -12.26 -6.66
CA MET A 76 -6.06 -11.84 -5.73
C MET A 76 -5.64 -10.62 -4.90
N PHE A 77 -4.44 -10.63 -4.33
CA PHE A 77 -3.93 -9.52 -3.53
C PHE A 77 -3.89 -8.23 -4.34
N VAL A 78 -3.32 -8.30 -5.54
CA VAL A 78 -3.24 -7.16 -6.47
C VAL A 78 -4.65 -6.73 -6.92
N CYS A 79 -5.61 -7.66 -7.14
CA CYS A 79 -6.99 -7.30 -7.52
C CYS A 79 -7.62 -6.33 -6.52
N LEU A 80 -7.43 -6.61 -5.23
CA LEU A 80 -8.07 -5.85 -4.17
C LEU A 80 -7.53 -4.42 -4.13
N ILE A 81 -6.23 -4.26 -4.38
CA ILE A 81 -5.56 -2.96 -4.46
C ILE A 81 -6.00 -2.22 -5.72
N GLU A 82 -6.00 -2.87 -6.88
CA GLU A 82 -6.48 -2.30 -8.14
C GLU A 82 -7.94 -1.86 -8.04
N ALA A 83 -8.82 -2.72 -7.54
CA ALA A 83 -10.25 -2.41 -7.37
C ALA A 83 -10.45 -1.18 -6.48
N ARG A 84 -9.60 -1.01 -5.45
CA ARG A 84 -9.60 0.18 -4.62
C ARG A 84 -9.12 1.41 -5.37
N CYS A 85 -8.03 1.30 -6.13
CA CYS A 85 -7.50 2.41 -6.95
C CYS A 85 -8.53 2.85 -7.99
N GLU A 86 -9.20 1.91 -8.68
CA GLU A 86 -10.25 2.22 -9.65
C GLU A 86 -11.44 2.94 -9.00
N TRP A 87 -11.85 2.51 -7.81
CA TRP A 87 -12.92 3.18 -7.07
C TRP A 87 -12.53 4.61 -6.64
N GLU A 88 -11.26 4.85 -6.33
CA GLU A 88 -10.76 6.20 -5.99
C GLU A 88 -10.73 7.16 -7.20
N LYS A 89 -10.63 6.65 -8.43
CA LYS A 89 -10.71 7.48 -9.65
C LYS A 89 -12.10 8.06 -9.87
N ASN A 90 -13.14 7.29 -9.54
CA ASN A 90 -14.54 7.69 -9.68
C ASN A 90 -15.31 7.38 -8.38
N PRO A 91 -15.10 8.19 -7.33
CA PRO A 91 -15.65 7.90 -6.01
C PRO A 91 -17.18 7.99 -6.00
N GLU A 92 -17.84 6.89 -5.70
CA GLU A 92 -19.29 6.83 -5.48
C GLU A 92 -19.62 6.76 -3.99
N TYR A 93 -20.85 7.11 -3.61
CA TYR A 93 -21.33 6.89 -2.24
C TYR A 93 -21.07 5.42 -1.83
N PRO A 94 -20.47 5.14 -0.66
CA PRO A 94 -20.30 6.03 0.49
C PRO A 94 -18.93 6.71 0.61
N TYR A 95 -18.16 6.95 -0.45
CA TYR A 95 -16.76 7.46 -0.41
C TYR A 95 -16.46 8.50 0.68
N TYR A 96 -17.32 9.49 0.86
CA TYR A 96 -17.11 10.58 1.83
C TYR A 96 -17.59 10.29 3.26
N ARG A 97 -18.00 9.05 3.55
CA ARG A 97 -18.56 8.58 4.83
C ARG A 97 -17.88 7.31 5.29
N TYR A 98 -16.68 7.46 5.87
CA TYR A 98 -15.84 6.37 6.36
C TYR A 98 -16.57 5.47 7.37
N GLU A 99 -17.51 6.01 8.15
CA GLU A 99 -18.33 5.27 9.10
C GLU A 99 -19.26 4.23 8.45
N LEU A 100 -19.48 4.34 7.14
CA LEU A 100 -20.29 3.39 6.36
C LEU A 100 -19.45 2.37 5.61
N TYR A 101 -18.12 2.45 5.72
CA TYR A 101 -17.25 1.53 5.02
C TYR A 101 -17.33 0.15 5.63
N ASN A 102 -17.24 -0.87 4.77
CA ASN A 102 -16.98 -2.22 5.22
C ASN A 102 -15.63 -2.24 5.97
N PRO A 103 -15.52 -2.87 7.16
CA PRO A 103 -14.26 -2.96 7.91
C PRO A 103 -13.05 -3.45 7.09
N ALA A 104 -13.23 -4.38 6.14
CA ALA A 104 -12.16 -4.83 5.26
C ALA A 104 -11.63 -3.70 4.35
N VAL A 105 -12.50 -2.78 3.92
CA VAL A 105 -12.10 -1.61 3.12
C VAL A 105 -11.28 -0.65 3.98
N LEU A 106 -11.65 -0.45 5.24
CA LEU A 106 -10.86 0.38 6.17
C LEU A 106 -9.46 -0.20 6.40
N GLU A 107 -9.36 -1.51 6.61
CA GLU A 107 -8.06 -2.19 6.76
C GLU A 107 -7.23 -2.12 5.47
N LEU A 108 -7.86 -2.20 4.30
CA LEU A 108 -7.17 -2.02 3.02
C LEU A 108 -6.61 -0.59 2.86
N ILE A 109 -7.36 0.43 3.25
CA ILE A 109 -6.88 1.82 3.23
C ILE A 109 -5.70 1.97 4.19
N ALA A 110 -5.85 1.49 5.43
CA ALA A 110 -4.80 1.54 6.44
C ALA A 110 -3.52 0.81 5.97
N PHE A 111 -3.67 -0.34 5.32
CA PHE A 111 -2.56 -1.06 4.69
C PHE A 111 -1.86 -0.18 3.65
N ARG A 112 -2.58 0.36 2.67
CA ARG A 112 -2.00 1.17 1.59
C ARG A 112 -1.30 2.43 2.11
N GLU A 113 -1.90 3.11 3.09
CA GLU A 113 -1.28 4.25 3.75
C GLU A 113 0.02 3.86 4.46
N SER A 114 -0.01 2.75 5.20
CA SER A 114 1.14 2.29 6.00
C SER A 114 2.33 1.84 5.15
N VAL A 115 2.07 1.22 3.99
CA VAL A 115 3.12 0.77 3.06
C VAL A 115 3.55 1.86 2.08
N GLY A 116 2.99 3.07 2.18
CA GLY A 116 3.28 4.18 1.27
C GLY A 116 2.83 3.93 -0.17
N ASP A 117 1.71 3.21 -0.35
CA ASP A 117 1.03 2.97 -1.63
C ASP A 117 -0.03 4.05 -1.96
N CYS A 118 -0.17 5.06 -1.09
CA CYS A 118 -0.98 6.26 -1.30
C CYS A 118 -0.05 7.46 -1.54
N GLY A 119 0.21 7.82 -2.80
CA GLY A 119 1.05 8.96 -3.18
C GLY A 119 0.29 10.12 -3.84
N THR A 120 0.87 11.32 -3.80
CA THR A 120 0.34 12.59 -4.37
C THR A 120 0.09 12.57 -5.88
N ILE A 121 0.56 11.55 -6.59
CA ILE A 121 0.44 11.38 -8.03
C ILE A 121 -0.62 10.32 -8.40
N GLY A 122 -1.25 9.68 -7.40
CA GLY A 122 -2.32 8.70 -7.62
C GLY A 122 -1.88 7.35 -8.20
N GLU A 123 -0.57 7.11 -8.30
CA GLU A 123 -0.02 5.85 -8.82
C GLU A 123 0.33 4.90 -7.68
N SER A 124 -0.26 3.70 -7.70
CA SER A 124 0.04 2.62 -6.76
C SER A 124 1.31 1.90 -7.18
N TRP A 125 2.34 1.90 -6.33
CA TRP A 125 3.58 1.17 -6.63
C TRP A 125 3.33 -0.34 -6.62
N ILE A 126 2.38 -0.82 -5.82
CA ILE A 126 2.01 -2.25 -5.78
C ILE A 126 1.45 -2.69 -7.14
N VAL A 127 0.57 -1.88 -7.73
CA VAL A 127 0.01 -2.17 -9.05
C VAL A 127 1.09 -2.05 -10.13
N THR A 128 1.96 -1.04 -10.07
CA THR A 128 3.08 -0.88 -11.01
C THR A 128 4.02 -2.08 -10.98
N ASP A 129 4.39 -2.56 -9.80
CA ASP A 129 5.26 -3.72 -9.62
C ASP A 129 4.59 -4.99 -10.19
N ALA A 130 3.29 -5.17 -9.94
CA ALA A 130 2.54 -6.29 -10.50
C ALA A 130 2.44 -6.28 -12.03
N VAL A 131 2.28 -5.11 -12.66
CA VAL A 131 2.31 -4.97 -14.13
C VAL A 131 3.66 -5.39 -14.67
N PHE A 132 4.76 -4.95 -14.04
CA PHE A 132 6.10 -5.32 -14.44
C PHE A 132 6.33 -6.85 -14.39
N PHE A 133 5.83 -7.53 -13.36
CA PHE A 133 5.87 -8.99 -13.29
C PHE A 133 5.06 -9.67 -14.39
N ASN A 134 3.86 -9.18 -14.68
CA ASN A 134 3.03 -9.74 -15.74
C ASN A 134 3.69 -9.59 -17.11
N GLU A 135 4.31 -8.43 -17.39
CA GLU A 135 5.04 -8.19 -18.63
C GLU A 135 6.29 -9.09 -18.73
N LEU A 136 7.08 -9.21 -17.66
CA LEU A 136 8.27 -10.07 -17.61
C LEU A 136 7.95 -11.57 -17.69
N ALA A 137 6.80 -11.99 -17.18
CA ALA A 137 6.34 -13.37 -17.25
C ALA A 137 5.77 -13.74 -18.64
N GLY A 138 5.83 -12.83 -19.62
CA GLY A 138 5.32 -13.06 -20.98
C GLY A 138 3.82 -12.84 -21.12
N GLY A 139 3.20 -12.09 -20.20
CA GLY A 139 1.77 -11.86 -20.17
C GLY A 139 1.01 -13.11 -19.73
N LEU A 140 0.27 -12.99 -18.63
CA LEU A 140 -0.93 -13.83 -18.46
C LEU A 140 -2.07 -13.37 -19.40
N ASP A 141 -1.80 -12.43 -20.31
CA ASP A 141 -2.55 -12.25 -21.57
C ASP A 141 -2.10 -13.32 -22.57
N ILE A 142 -2.42 -14.58 -22.25
CA ILE A 142 -2.67 -15.55 -23.31
C ILE A 142 -4.09 -15.25 -23.77
N ASP A 143 -4.23 -14.16 -24.52
CA ASP A 143 -5.19 -14.14 -25.62
C ASP A 143 -4.63 -15.16 -26.62
N GLU A 144 -5.09 -16.41 -26.51
CA GLU A 144 -5.15 -17.32 -27.65
C GLU A 144 -6.08 -16.65 -28.65
N ASP A 145 -5.57 -15.71 -29.43
CA ASP A 145 -5.97 -15.40 -30.80
C ASP A 145 -5.08 -14.27 -31.34
N GLU A 146 -4.41 -14.59 -32.44
CA GLU A 146 -3.73 -13.71 -33.40
C GLU A 146 -2.21 -13.52 -33.26
N ASP A 147 -1.53 -14.21 -34.19
CA ASP A 147 -0.14 -14.06 -34.60
C ASP A 147 0.19 -12.58 -34.95
N GLU A 148 0.95 -11.89 -34.10
CA GLU A 148 1.77 -10.75 -34.55
C GLU A 148 3.20 -10.87 -34.00
N ASP A 149 4.10 -11.32 -34.88
CA ASP A 149 5.55 -11.23 -34.74
C ASP A 149 5.96 -9.75 -34.56
N ILE A 150 6.12 -9.31 -33.31
CA ILE A 150 6.81 -8.04 -33.03
C ILE A 150 8.30 -8.35 -32.89
N ALA A 151 9.03 -8.08 -33.98
CA ALA A 151 10.48 -8.00 -33.95
C ALA A 151 10.93 -6.90 -32.97
N MET A 152 11.60 -7.30 -31.88
CA MET A 152 12.28 -6.38 -30.97
C MET A 152 13.42 -5.65 -31.69
N ASP A 153 13.22 -4.38 -32.03
CA ASP A 153 14.33 -3.44 -32.26
C ASP A 153 14.74 -2.82 -30.91
N GLY A 154 15.92 -3.20 -30.42
CA GLY A 154 16.47 -2.82 -29.11
C GLY A 154 16.98 -1.38 -29.01
N SER A 155 16.31 -0.42 -29.65
CA SER A 155 16.77 0.98 -29.73
C SER A 155 16.03 1.96 -28.80
N ASP A 156 14.97 1.55 -28.10
CA ASP A 156 14.17 2.44 -27.23
C ASP A 156 14.54 2.37 -25.73
N TYR A 157 15.37 1.40 -25.34
CA TYR A 157 15.76 1.17 -23.94
C TYR A 157 16.72 2.23 -23.36
N GLN A 158 17.27 3.12 -24.18
CA GLN A 158 18.28 4.09 -23.73
C GLN A 158 17.72 5.48 -23.41
N LYS A 159 16.47 5.79 -23.80
CA LYS A 159 15.86 7.11 -23.55
C LYS A 159 15.06 7.22 -22.25
N LYS A 160 14.59 6.11 -21.66
CA LYS A 160 13.70 6.16 -20.48
C LYS A 160 14.44 6.15 -19.14
N CYS A 161 15.71 5.70 -19.12
CA CYS A 161 16.54 5.71 -17.90
C CYS A 161 17.20 7.08 -17.62
N GLU A 162 17.29 7.99 -18.61
CA GLU A 162 17.92 9.31 -18.42
C GLU A 162 17.00 10.36 -17.77
N TYR A 163 15.72 10.04 -17.48
CA TYR A 163 14.79 10.99 -16.85
C TYR A 163 14.88 11.06 -15.30
N TYR A 164 15.58 10.14 -14.63
CA TYR A 164 15.67 10.11 -13.15
C TYR A 164 17.05 10.48 -12.57
N HIS A 165 17.85 11.27 -13.28
CA HIS A 165 19.14 11.75 -12.78
C HIS A 165 19.37 13.27 -12.93
N ILE A 166 18.39 14.10 -12.53
CA ILE A 166 18.52 15.55 -12.30
C ILE A 166 17.45 15.88 -11.23
N GLU A 167 17.69 16.15 -9.95
CA GLU A 167 18.45 17.24 -9.31
C GLU A 167 18.65 16.87 -7.83
N ASN A 168 19.87 16.58 -7.41
CA ASN A 168 20.27 16.60 -5.99
C ASN A 168 21.77 16.92 -5.94
N ARG A 169 22.12 18.14 -6.38
CA ARG A 169 23.42 18.75 -6.07
C ARG A 169 23.37 20.26 -6.20
N ASP A 170 23.96 20.90 -5.18
CA ASP A 170 24.31 22.30 -5.06
C ASP A 170 23.09 23.22 -4.77
N CYS A 171 22.94 23.77 -3.56
CA CYS A 171 23.78 24.88 -3.10
C CYS A 171 23.88 24.94 -1.56
N HIS A 172 25.09 24.70 -1.05
CA HIS A 172 25.58 25.40 0.14
C HIS A 172 26.63 26.40 -0.30
N ARG A 173 26.68 27.56 0.39
CA ARG A 173 27.75 28.59 0.40
C ARG A 173 27.54 29.67 -0.69
N LYS A 174 27.47 30.99 -0.41
CA LYS A 174 28.14 31.79 0.63
C LYS A 174 27.55 33.22 0.64
N ASP A 175 27.41 33.78 1.83
CA ASP A 175 27.72 35.12 2.33
C ASP A 175 27.43 36.41 1.51
N GLU A 176 26.92 37.40 2.27
CA GLU A 176 27.22 38.85 2.26
C GLU A 176 26.06 39.84 2.00
N ASN A 177 25.78 40.63 3.06
CA ASN A 177 25.35 42.04 3.07
C ASN A 177 23.97 42.41 2.49
N SER A 178 23.17 43.33 3.05
CA SER A 178 23.41 44.41 4.02
C SER A 178 22.07 45.06 4.42
N CYS A 179 22.06 45.76 5.57
CA CYS A 179 21.27 46.98 5.89
C CYS A 179 19.73 46.81 6.07
N ASP A 180 19.05 47.34 7.08
CA ASP A 180 19.33 48.27 8.18
C ASP A 180 18.22 48.11 9.25
N ASP A 181 18.56 48.46 10.49
CA ASP A 181 17.79 49.14 11.56
C ASP A 181 16.31 48.77 11.85
N ASP A 182 15.94 48.42 13.10
CA ASP A 182 15.85 49.37 14.21
C ASP A 182 15.29 48.73 15.51
N GLU A 183 15.84 49.21 16.63
CA GLU A 183 15.35 49.33 18.02
C GLU A 183 14.24 48.40 18.58
N SER A 184 14.56 47.55 19.55
CA SER A 184 14.54 47.80 21.02
C SER A 184 13.18 47.53 21.70
N LEU A 185 13.18 46.60 22.66
CA LEU A 185 12.79 46.83 24.06
C LEU A 185 12.95 45.54 24.89
N GLN A 186 13.61 45.71 26.03
CA GLN A 186 13.81 44.74 27.10
C GLN A 186 12.47 44.41 27.77
N ASP A 187 12.29 43.19 28.27
CA ASP A 187 12.12 43.02 29.72
C ASP A 187 12.41 41.58 30.17
N GLU A 188 13.09 41.49 31.31
CA GLU A 188 13.42 40.28 32.04
C GLU A 188 12.16 39.70 32.70
N ASN A 189 12.09 38.37 32.88
CA ASN A 189 11.69 37.76 34.17
C ASN A 189 11.70 36.21 34.12
N GLN A 190 12.72 35.67 34.80
CA GLN A 190 12.66 34.61 35.83
C GLN A 190 11.89 33.29 35.56
N ASP A 191 12.66 32.21 35.43
CA ASP A 191 12.36 30.82 35.86
C ASP A 191 12.23 30.75 37.43
N PRO A 192 11.73 29.68 38.12
CA PRO A 192 11.51 28.28 37.69
C PRO A 192 10.31 27.48 38.29
N THR A 193 10.00 26.33 37.66
CA THR A 193 9.56 25.00 38.21
C THR A 193 8.64 24.90 39.45
N VAL A 194 7.43 24.30 39.32
CA VAL A 194 6.76 23.53 40.40
C VAL A 194 6.00 22.30 39.89
N ALA A 195 6.18 21.20 40.61
CA ALA A 195 5.75 19.83 40.42
C ALA A 195 4.25 19.57 40.13
N VAL A 196 4.00 18.65 39.20
CA VAL A 196 2.69 17.98 39.05
C VAL A 196 2.58 16.87 40.10
N VAL A 197 1.71 17.06 41.08
CA VAL A 197 1.32 16.06 42.07
C VAL A 197 0.33 15.09 41.43
N ILE A 198 0.73 13.81 41.30
CA ILE A 198 -0.17 12.72 40.88
C ILE A 198 -0.86 12.17 42.14
N PRO A 199 -2.20 12.14 42.23
CA PRO A 199 -2.91 11.47 43.33
C PRO A 199 -2.88 9.94 43.17
N PRO A 200 -2.84 9.17 44.27
CA PRO A 200 -2.79 7.70 44.21
C PRO A 200 -4.15 7.09 43.84
N MET A 201 -4.10 6.07 42.98
CA MET A 201 -5.23 5.24 42.61
C MET A 201 -5.83 4.51 43.82
N ALA A 202 -7.15 4.61 43.98
CA ALA A 202 -7.92 3.81 44.92
C ALA A 202 -7.96 2.35 44.44
N GLN A 203 -7.56 1.43 45.32
CA GLN A 203 -7.75 -0.01 45.15
C GLN A 203 -9.22 -0.36 45.36
N MET A 204 -9.86 -0.91 44.34
CA MET A 204 -11.19 -1.49 44.41
C MET A 204 -11.07 -2.91 44.99
N LYS A 205 -11.63 -3.12 46.19
CA LYS A 205 -11.83 -4.46 46.75
C LYS A 205 -13.06 -5.10 46.11
N ILE A 206 -12.90 -6.36 45.71
CA ILE A 206 -13.96 -7.26 45.28
C ILE A 206 -14.50 -7.93 46.54
N ASP A 207 -15.81 -7.85 46.74
CA ASP A 207 -16.58 -8.81 47.55
C ASP A 207 -17.53 -9.56 46.61
#